data_AF-A0A1A8LMR4-F1
#
_entry.id   AF-A0A1A8LMR4-F1
#
_cell.length_a   1.000
_cell.length_b   1.000
_cell.length_c   1.000
_cell.angle_alpha   90.00
_cell.angle_beta   90.00
_cell.angle_gamma   90.00
#
_symmetry.space_group_name_H-M   'P 1'
#
loop_
_entity.id
_entity.type
_entity.pdbx_description
1 polymer ?
#
loop_
_entity_poly.entity_id
_entity_poly.type
_entity_poly.pdbx_seq_one_letter_code
_entity_poly.pdbx_strand_id
1 'polypeptide(L)'
;MDEGSYDSGYVLWKTPEALYSSYNRSQISVGLNGELVDKESAITLGFIVETQSTIKIGIPYKTEGGYRKSFVDNGIFEFYMFNLYLKQTSVDEHYEETAVRFQRTLVTPLLPCSLFTE
;
A
#
# COMPACT_ATOMS: atom_id res chain seq x y z
N MET A 1 15.93 -0.40 0.75
CA MET A 1 15.81 0.85 -0.05
C MET A 1 14.33 1.02 -0.35
N ASP A 2 13.70 1.89 0.46
CA ASP A 2 12.27 2.12 0.72
C ASP A 2 11.41 0.88 1.07
N GLU A 3 11.83 0.18 2.13
CA GLU A 3 10.97 -0.69 2.93
C GLU A 3 9.92 0.21 3.60
N GLY A 4 8.63 -0.06 3.38
CA GLY A 4 7.57 0.78 3.94
C GLY A 4 7.70 1.01 5.45
N SER A 5 7.23 2.14 5.94
CA SER A 5 7.35 2.54 7.34
C SER A 5 6.02 2.37 8.07
N TYR A 6 6.02 1.86 9.30
CA TYR A 6 4.82 1.83 10.13
C TYR A 6 4.72 3.10 10.97
N ASP A 7 3.61 3.81 10.82
CA ASP A 7 3.30 5.02 11.58
C ASP A 7 1.80 5.12 11.86
N SER A 8 1.45 5.37 13.12
CA SER A 8 0.07 5.71 13.53
C SER A 8 -1.02 4.73 13.06
N GLY A 9 -0.71 3.43 13.01
CA GLY A 9 -1.63 2.39 12.56
C GLY A 9 -1.65 2.14 11.05
N TYR A 10 -0.74 2.76 10.31
CA TYR A 10 -0.61 2.57 8.87
C TYR A 10 0.77 2.05 8.50
N VAL A 11 0.81 1.15 7.52
CA VAL A 11 2.03 0.83 6.79
C VAL A 11 2.09 1.74 5.58
N LEU A 12 3.07 2.65 5.58
CA LEU A 12 3.25 3.68 4.58
C LEU A 12 4.29 3.24 3.55
N TRP A 13 4.01 3.52 2.28
CA TRP A 13 4.96 3.37 1.21
C TRP A 13 4.90 4.58 0.28
N LYS A 14 6.05 4.99 -0.23
CA LYS A 14 6.16 6.11 -1.16
C LYS A 14 6.85 5.64 -2.43
N THR A 15 6.41 6.17 -3.55
CA THR A 15 7.05 5.97 -4.83
C THR A 15 6.98 7.27 -5.63
N PRO A 16 7.99 7.57 -6.47
CA PRO A 16 7.86 8.65 -7.44
C PRO A 16 6.61 8.47 -8.28
N GLU A 17 6.00 9.59 -8.68
CA GLU A 17 4.94 9.55 -9.69
C GLU A 17 5.51 9.03 -11.01
N ALA A 18 4.70 8.30 -11.80
CA ALA A 18 5.16 7.77 -13.08
C ALA A 18 5.69 8.88 -14.00
N LEU A 19 6.68 8.52 -14.81
CA LEU A 19 7.10 9.31 -15.97
C LEU A 19 5.83 9.66 -16.77
N TYR A 20 5.63 10.93 -17.11
CA TYR A 20 4.46 11.50 -17.83
C TYR A 20 3.24 11.96 -16.99
N SER A 21 3.39 12.31 -15.70
CA SER A 21 2.31 12.94 -14.92
C SER A 21 1.86 14.32 -15.43
N SER A 22 2.56 14.90 -16.40
CA SER A 22 2.18 16.17 -17.06
C SER A 22 0.91 16.08 -17.90
N TYR A 23 0.43 14.88 -18.23
CA TYR A 23 -0.88 14.71 -18.86
C TYR A 23 -1.97 14.60 -17.79
N ASN A 24 -2.97 15.49 -17.85
CA ASN A 24 -4.17 15.55 -17.00
C ASN A 24 -5.07 14.29 -17.03
N ARG A 25 -4.56 13.13 -17.47
CA ARG A 25 -5.26 11.84 -17.57
C ARG A 25 -4.48 10.71 -16.91
N SER A 26 -3.85 10.97 -15.77
CA SER A 26 -3.29 9.89 -14.95
C SER A 26 -4.36 9.29 -14.04
N GLN A 27 -4.58 7.98 -14.09
CA GLN A 27 -5.42 7.25 -13.12
C GLN A 27 -4.55 6.36 -12.24
N ILE A 28 -4.99 6.22 -11.00
CA ILE A 28 -4.33 5.37 -10.00
C ILE A 28 -5.31 4.33 -9.53
N SER A 29 -4.86 3.07 -9.54
CA SER A 29 -5.53 1.97 -8.87
C SER A 29 -4.56 1.33 -7.90
N VAL A 30 -5.05 1.02 -6.70
CA VAL A 30 -4.25 0.45 -5.62
C VAL A 30 -5.03 -0.65 -4.93
N GLY A 31 -4.33 -1.62 -4.37
CA GLY A 31 -4.96 -2.72 -3.68
C GLY A 31 -3.99 -3.75 -3.14
N LEU A 32 -4.55 -4.77 -2.50
CA LEU A 32 -3.79 -5.86 -1.88
C LEU A 32 -4.03 -7.16 -2.64
N ASN A 33 -2.99 -8.00 -2.71
CA ASN A 33 -3.07 -9.34 -3.28
C ASN A 33 -3.57 -9.42 -4.73
N GLY A 34 -3.46 -8.32 -5.48
CA GLY A 34 -3.89 -8.22 -6.89
C GLY A 34 -5.28 -7.60 -7.07
N GLU A 35 -6.05 -7.44 -6.01
CA GLU A 35 -7.39 -6.83 -6.04
C GLU A 35 -7.29 -5.30 -6.05
N LEU A 36 -7.12 -4.73 -7.24
CA LEU A 36 -6.98 -3.28 -7.45
C LEU A 36 -8.35 -2.59 -7.49
N VAL A 37 -8.48 -1.48 -6.76
CA VAL A 37 -9.60 -0.56 -6.84
C VAL A 37 -9.12 0.83 -7.25
N ASP A 38 -9.99 1.68 -7.76
CA ASP A 38 -9.66 3.08 -8.03
C ASP A 38 -9.34 3.85 -6.74
N LYS A 39 -8.73 5.03 -6.89
CA LYS A 39 -8.30 5.88 -5.77
C LYS A 39 -9.43 6.19 -4.77
N GLU A 40 -10.63 6.53 -5.24
CA GLU A 40 -11.73 6.95 -4.36
C GLU A 40 -12.31 5.75 -3.60
N SER A 41 -12.42 4.61 -4.28
CA SER A 41 -12.75 3.33 -3.63
C SER A 41 -11.72 2.93 -2.58
N ALA A 42 -10.42 3.08 -2.86
CA ALA A 42 -9.36 2.78 -1.90
C ALA A 42 -9.46 3.66 -0.64
N ILE A 43 -9.71 4.97 -0.81
CA ILE A 43 -9.91 5.89 0.31
C ILE A 43 -11.14 5.49 1.14
N THR A 44 -12.22 5.05 0.49
CA THR A 44 -13.42 4.53 1.17
C THR A 44 -13.11 3.27 2.00
N LEU A 45 -12.18 2.43 1.55
CA LEU A 45 -11.67 1.27 2.29
C LEU A 45 -10.65 1.64 3.38
N GLY A 46 -10.40 2.92 3.60
CA GLY A 46 -9.51 3.44 4.63
C GLY A 46 -8.05 3.56 4.21
N PHE A 47 -7.70 3.38 2.93
CA PHE A 47 -6.34 3.61 2.47
C PHE A 47 -6.04 5.11 2.41
N ILE A 48 -4.79 5.48 2.68
CA ILE A 48 -4.28 6.81 2.36
C ILE A 48 -3.73 6.74 0.94
N VAL A 49 -4.22 7.59 0.04
CA VAL A 49 -3.69 7.71 -1.34
C VAL A 49 -3.51 9.18 -1.69
N GLU A 50 -2.30 9.68 -1.50
CA GLU A 50 -1.94 11.08 -1.75
C GLU A 50 -1.04 11.19 -2.99
N THR A 51 -1.39 12.10 -3.90
CA THR A 51 -0.69 12.36 -5.16
C THR A 51 -0.22 13.81 -5.16
N GLN A 52 1.08 14.02 -4.94
CA GLN A 52 1.74 15.33 -5.07
C GLN A 52 2.96 15.18 -5.99
N SER A 53 4.18 15.41 -5.50
CA SER A 53 5.42 15.07 -6.23
C SER A 53 5.78 13.57 -6.14
N THR A 54 5.16 12.87 -5.20
CA THR A 54 5.28 11.43 -4.98
C THR A 54 3.90 10.86 -4.71
N ILE A 55 3.72 9.59 -5.02
CA ILE A 55 2.54 8.83 -4.61
C ILE A 55 2.83 8.22 -3.24
N LYS A 56 2.03 8.61 -2.25
CA LYS A 56 2.07 8.04 -0.90
C LYS A 56 0.86 7.14 -0.73
N ILE A 57 1.12 5.91 -0.34
CA ILE A 57 0.12 4.90 -0.02
C ILE A 57 0.23 4.56 1.46
N GLY A 58 -0.87 4.58 2.19
CA GLY A 58 -0.97 4.10 3.56
C GLY A 58 -1.99 2.99 3.67
N ILE A 59 -1.58 1.85 4.21
CA ILE A 59 -2.42 0.66 4.40
C ILE A 59 -2.73 0.55 5.89
N PRO A 60 -4.01 0.58 6.31
CA PRO A 60 -4.36 0.30 7.70
C PRO A 60 -3.87 -1.08 8.12
N TYR A 61 -3.18 -1.22 9.25
CA TYR A 61 -2.58 -2.53 9.61
C TYR A 61 -3.62 -3.63 9.92
N LYS A 62 -4.87 -3.25 10.18
CA LYS A 62 -6.00 -4.16 10.41
C LYS A 62 -6.93 -4.31 9.19
N THR A 63 -6.48 -3.90 8.01
CA THR A 63 -7.27 -4.06 6.79
C THR A 63 -7.36 -5.52 6.36
N GLU A 64 -8.43 -5.87 5.64
CA GLU A 64 -8.58 -7.20 5.04
C GLU A 64 -7.52 -7.43 3.95
N GLY A 65 -7.11 -8.68 3.75
CA GLY A 65 -6.06 -9.04 2.79
C GLY A 65 -4.63 -8.90 3.33
N GLY A 66 -4.44 -8.42 4.56
CA GLY A 66 -3.17 -8.55 5.28
C GLY A 66 -2.91 -9.98 5.77
N TYR A 67 -1.65 -10.39 5.78
CA TYR A 67 -1.22 -11.66 6.39
C TYR A 67 -0.64 -11.39 7.77
N ARG A 68 -1.09 -12.11 8.78
CA ARG A 68 -0.51 -12.06 10.12
C ARG A 68 0.40 -13.26 10.33
N LYS A 69 1.62 -13.02 10.81
CA LYS A 69 2.52 -14.08 11.27
C LYS A 69 2.94 -13.82 12.70
N SER A 70 2.87 -14.85 13.53
CA SER A 70 3.33 -14.82 14.91
C SER A 70 4.57 -15.68 15.07
N PHE A 71 5.44 -15.32 16.01
CA PHE A 71 6.56 -16.16 16.43
C PHE A 71 6.80 -15.98 17.93
N VAL A 72 7.43 -17.00 18.52
CA VAL A 72 7.69 -17.07 19.97
C VAL A 72 9.18 -16.98 20.19
N ASP A 73 9.61 -15.96 20.93
CA ASP A 73 10.99 -15.77 21.38
C ASP A 73 10.98 -14.95 22.68
N ASN A 74 11.09 -15.62 23.84
CA ASN A 74 10.94 -15.00 25.17
C ASN A 74 9.71 -14.06 25.31
N GLY A 75 8.64 -14.36 24.56
CA GLY A 75 7.44 -13.55 24.40
C GLY A 75 6.70 -13.96 23.13
N ILE A 76 5.48 -13.48 22.94
CA ILE A 76 4.73 -13.67 21.68
C ILE A 76 4.75 -12.36 20.93
N PHE A 77 5.23 -12.42 19.70
CA PHE A 77 5.29 -11.29 18.79
C PHE A 77 4.52 -11.62 17.52
N GLU A 78 3.97 -10.59 16.91
CA GLU A 78 3.32 -10.68 15.61
C GLU A 78 3.78 -9.56 14.69
N PHE A 79 3.74 -9.83 13.40
CA PHE A 79 3.88 -8.79 12.37
C PHE A 79 2.88 -9.06 11.25
N TYR A 80 2.51 -7.98 10.58
CA TYR A 80 1.58 -7.99 9.48
C TYR A 80 2.32 -7.75 8.18
N MET A 81 1.96 -8.49 7.14
CA MET A 81 2.53 -8.40 5.80
C MET A 81 1.43 -8.05 4.80
N PHE A 82 1.74 -7.17 3.85
CA PHE A 82 0.83 -6.72 2.82
C PHE A 82 1.50 -6.84 1.46
N ASN A 83 0.86 -7.53 0.51
CA ASN A 83 1.31 -7.54 -0.88
C ASN A 83 0.58 -6.41 -1.61
N LEU A 84 1.20 -5.24 -1.60
CA LEU A 84 0.69 -4.03 -2.25
C LEU A 84 0.89 -4.12 -3.76
N TYR A 85 -0.18 -3.79 -4.49
CA TYR A 85 -0.16 -3.55 -5.92
C TYR A 85 -0.61 -2.11 -6.19
N LEU A 86 0.13 -1.43 -7.07
CA LEU A 86 -0.19 -0.11 -7.59
C LEU A 86 -0.14 -0.17 -9.10
N LYS A 87 -1.20 0.30 -9.76
CA LYS A 87 -1.26 0.55 -11.21
C LYS A 87 -1.42 2.05 -11.42
N GLN A 88 -0.52 2.63 -12.19
CA GLN A 88 -0.63 3.99 -12.70
C GLN A 88 -0.87 3.89 -14.21
N THR A 89 -1.92 4.51 -14.72
CA THR A 89 -2.18 4.61 -16.15
C THR A 89 -2.12 6.07 -16.59
N SER A 90 -1.52 6.32 -17.75
CA SER A 90 -1.49 7.64 -18.40
C SER A 90 -1.89 7.47 -19.86
N VAL A 91 -2.54 8.49 -20.42
CA VAL A 91 -2.93 8.53 -21.83
C VAL A 91 -2.23 9.71 -22.50
N ASP A 92 -1.54 9.47 -23.61
CA ASP A 92 -0.84 10.50 -24.37
C ASP A 92 -1.75 11.24 -25.38
N GLU A 93 -1.16 12.12 -26.19
CA GLU A 93 -1.87 12.89 -27.22
C GLU A 93 -2.43 12.03 -28.35
N HIS A 94 -1.87 10.83 -28.55
CA HIS A 94 -2.31 9.87 -29.54
C HIS A 94 -3.36 8.91 -29.00
N TYR A 95 -3.84 9.14 -27.77
CA TYR A 95 -4.78 8.28 -27.05
C TYR A 95 -4.23 6.89 -26.74
N GLU A 96 -2.90 6.73 -26.70
CA GLU A 96 -2.26 5.47 -26.30
C GLU A 96 -2.13 5.40 -24.78
N GLU A 97 -2.58 4.28 -24.19
CA GLU A 97 -2.47 4.03 -22.76
C GLU A 97 -1.10 3.44 -22.42
N THR A 98 -0.39 4.09 -21.51
CA THR A 98 0.79 3.53 -20.83
C THR A 98 0.41 3.16 -19.41
N ALA A 99 0.75 1.93 -18.99
CA ALA A 99 0.49 1.45 -17.63
C ALA A 99 1.78 1.02 -16.93
N VAL A 100 2.09 1.68 -15.81
CA VAL A 100 3.19 1.29 -14.92
C VAL A 100 2.62 0.55 -13.72
N ARG A 101 3.17 -0.62 -13.42
CA ARG A 101 2.75 -1.46 -12.28
C ARG A 101 3.87 -1.63 -11.28
N PHE A 102 3.54 -1.48 -10.01
CA PHE A 102 4.42 -1.75 -8.88
C PHE A 102 3.83 -2.86 -8.02
N GLN A 103 4.69 -3.80 -7.62
CA GLN A 103 4.38 -4.81 -6.63
C GLN A 103 5.39 -4.69 -5.49
N ARG A 104 4.90 -4.63 -4.25
CA ARG A 104 5.73 -4.53 -3.05
C ARG A 104 5.16 -5.36 -1.92
N THR A 105 6.03 -6.06 -1.21
CA THR A 105 5.69 -6.64 0.09
C THR A 105 6.09 -5.65 1.17
N LEU A 106 5.13 -5.20 1.96
CA LEU A 106 5.31 -4.27 3.06
C LEU A 106 5.05 -4.98 4.38
N VAL A 107 5.80 -4.66 5.41
CA VAL A 107 5.68 -5.33 6.72
C VAL A 107 5.60 -4.31 7.84
N THR A 108 4.83 -4.63 8.88
CA THR A 108 4.93 -3.89 10.14
C THR A 108 6.22 -4.30 10.87
N PRO A 109 6.71 -3.46 11.80
CA PRO A 109 7.61 -3.91 12.86
C PRO A 109 6.99 -5.08 13.65
N LEU A 110 7.84 -5.72 14.45
CA LEU A 110 7.39 -6.71 15.41
C LEU A 110 6.57 -6.03 16.51
N LEU A 111 5.31 -6.43 16.63
CA LEU A 111 4.38 -5.93 17.63
C LEU A 111 4.26 -6.96 18.76
N PRO A 112 4.39 -6.56 20.03
CA PRO A 112 4.14 -7.47 21.15
C PRO A 112 2.67 -7.85 21.19
N CYS A 113 2.39 -9.15 21.29
CA CYS A 113 1.04 -9.68 21.43
C CYS A 113 0.77 -9.95 22.92
N SER A 114 -0.14 -9.18 23.53
CA SER A 114 -0.60 -9.46 24.89
C SER A 114 -1.50 -10.69 24.88
N LEU A 115 -1.06 -11.77 25.53
CA LEU A 115 -1.92 -12.90 25.85
C LEU A 115 -3.02 -12.41 26.79
N PHE A 116 -4.24 -12.25 26.28
CA PHE A 116 -5.41 -12.14 27.13
C PHE A 116 -5.73 -13.55 27.64
N THR A 117 -5.36 -13.82 28.89
CA THR A 117 -5.94 -14.93 29.65
C THR A 117 -7.22 -14.45 30.32
N GLU A 118 -8.34 -15.05 29.94
CA GLU A 118 -9.65 -14.93 30.61
C GLU A 118 -9.65 -15.63 31.97
#